data_AF-A0A1F8PCH6-F1
#
_entry.id   AF-A0A1F8PCH6-F1
#
_cell.length_a   1.000
_cell.length_b   1.000
_cell.length_c   1.000
_cell.angle_alpha   90.00
_cell.angle_beta   90.00
_cell.angle_gamma   90.00
#
_symmetry.space_group_name_H-M   'P 1'
#
loop_
_entity.id
_entity.type
_entity.pdbx_description
1 polymer ?
#
loop_
_entity_poly.entity_id
_entity_poly.type
_entity_poly.pdbx_seq_one_letter_code
_entity_poly.pdbx_strand_id
1 'polypeptide(L)' 'MAEIKVGDRVRIKDRKDWPKPPGYRLANSEGTVVKWIEWGEVLEEFQDYAHVRLEKAPAEANEFIGRSTVFRVENLEKI' A
#
# COMPACT_ATOMS: atom_id res chain seq x y z
N MET A 1 7.17 12.33 -9.21
CA MET A 1 6.42 11.18 -8.64
C MET A 1 4.95 11.53 -8.76
N ALA A 2 4.11 10.63 -9.27
CA ALA A 2 2.68 10.94 -9.33
C ALA A 2 2.17 11.14 -7.91
N GLU A 3 1.60 12.30 -7.62
CA GLU A 3 0.96 12.62 -6.36
C GLU A 3 -0.24 11.67 -6.22
N ILE A 4 -0.04 10.58 -5.47
CA ILE A 4 -1.11 9.63 -5.14
C ILE A 4 -2.17 10.40 -4.35
N LYS A 5 -3.46 10.14 -4.58
CA LYS A 5 -4.59 10.80 -3.89
C LYS A 5 -5.56 9.77 -3.33
N VAL A 6 -6.38 10.19 -2.37
CA VAL A 6 -7.52 9.38 -1.93
C VAL A 6 -8.44 9.13 -3.12
N GLY A 7 -8.85 7.87 -3.30
CA GLY A 7 -9.61 7.39 -4.45
C GLY A 7 -8.75 6.82 -5.58
N ASP A 8 -7.42 7.02 -5.57
CA ASP A 8 -6.56 6.43 -6.58
C ASP A 8 -6.47 4.91 -6.44
N ARG A 9 -6.48 4.22 -7.58
CA ARG A 9 -6.09 2.82 -7.66
C ARG A 9 -4.57 2.70 -7.69
N VAL A 10 -4.06 1.79 -6.87
CA VAL A 10 -2.64 1.57 -6.68
C VAL A 10 -2.32 0.09 -6.65
N ARG A 11 -1.11 -0.25 -7.09
CA ARG A 11 -0.47 -1.53 -6.90
C ARG A 11 0.65 -1.39 -5.87
N ILE A 12 0.79 -2.37 -4.99
CA ILE A 12 1.94 -2.48 -4.09
C ILE A 12 3.13 -2.98 -4.92
N LYS A 13 4.17 -2.16 -5.04
CA LYS A 13 5.40 -2.47 -5.78
C LYS A 13 6.01 -3.77 -5.28
N ASP A 14 6.55 -4.57 -6.18
CA ASP A 14 7.44 -5.66 -5.81
C ASP A 14 8.88 -5.14 -5.70
N ARG A 15 9.59 -5.50 -4.63
CA ARG A 15 10.91 -4.96 -4.28
C ARG A 15 11.90 -6.10 -4.09
N LYS A 16 13.07 -5.98 -4.74
CA LYS A 16 14.11 -7.00 -4.69
C LYS A 16 14.72 -7.18 -3.29
N ASP A 17 14.69 -6.12 -2.48
CA ASP A 17 15.21 -6.07 -1.11
C ASP A 17 14.22 -6.55 -0.04
N TRP A 18 12.98 -6.87 -0.42
CA TRP A 18 12.05 -7.53 0.50
C TRP A 18 12.40 -9.00 0.70
N PRO A 19 12.17 -9.56 1.90
CA PRO A 19 12.59 -10.92 2.24
C PRO A 19 11.99 -11.96 1.29
N LYS A 20 12.81 -12.91 0.81
CA LYS A 20 12.42 -14.04 -0.06
C LYS A 20 12.70 -15.39 0.62
N PRO A 21 11.96 -16.49 0.33
CA PRO A 21 10.52 -16.64 0.13
C PRO A 21 9.75 -16.71 1.47
N PRO A 22 8.43 -16.41 1.46
CA PRO A 22 7.63 -16.24 0.24
C PRO A 22 7.76 -14.89 -0.46
N GLY A 23 8.41 -13.88 0.15
CA GLY A 23 8.29 -12.49 -0.31
C GLY A 23 7.67 -11.62 0.78
N TYR A 24 7.51 -10.33 0.50
CA TYR A 24 6.44 -9.58 1.17
C TYR A 24 5.10 -10.05 0.61
N ARG A 25 4.30 -10.69 1.45
CA ARG A 25 3.05 -11.38 1.07
C ARG A 25 2.06 -10.50 0.28
N LEU A 26 2.12 -9.18 0.46
CA LEU A 26 1.22 -8.21 -0.18
C LEU A 26 1.81 -7.56 -1.45
N ALA A 27 3.03 -7.93 -1.87
CA ALA A 27 3.60 -7.48 -3.15
C ALA A 27 2.65 -7.83 -4.31
N ASN A 28 2.55 -6.94 -5.30
CA ASN A 28 1.63 -7.04 -6.45
C ASN A 28 0.13 -7.01 -6.11
N SER A 29 -0.25 -6.79 -4.85
CA SER A 29 -1.66 -6.56 -4.51
C SER A 29 -2.14 -5.23 -5.10
N GLU A 30 -3.42 -5.15 -5.44
CA GLU A 30 -4.06 -3.95 -5.98
C GLU A 30 -5.16 -3.50 -5.03
N GLY A 31 -5.33 -2.19 -4.89
CA GLY A 31 -6.38 -1.63 -4.06
C GLY A 31 -6.59 -0.14 -4.31
N THR A 32 -7.48 0.43 -3.51
CA THR A 32 -7.86 1.84 -3.59
C THR A 32 -7.38 2.58 -2.34
N VAL A 33 -6.76 3.73 -2.51
CA VAL A 33 -6.37 4.60 -1.39
C VAL A 33 -7.63 5.17 -0.74
N VAL A 34 -7.85 4.87 0.55
CA VAL A 34 -9.08 5.26 1.26
C VAL A 34 -8.88 6.38 2.26
N LYS A 35 -7.69 6.53 2.83
CA LYS A 35 -7.33 7.66 3.70
C LYS A 35 -5.82 7.81 3.84
N TRP A 36 -5.38 9.03 4.11
CA TRP A 36 -4.03 9.30 4.57
C TRP A 36 -3.91 8.97 6.05
N ILE A 37 -2.69 8.64 6.50
CA ILE A 37 -2.43 8.59 7.93
C ILE A 37 -2.08 9.99 8.39
N GLU A 38 -2.98 10.56 9.20
CA GLU A 38 -2.78 11.85 9.84
C GLU A 38 -2.27 11.60 11.27
N TRP A 39 -0.95 11.52 11.43
CA TRP A 39 -0.35 11.66 12.76
C TRP A 39 -0.17 13.16 13.02
N GLY A 40 -1.03 13.74 13.86
CA GLY A 40 -1.08 15.19 14.10
C GLY A 40 0.30 15.79 14.45
N GLU A 41 0.60 16.92 13.80
CA GLU A 41 1.65 17.94 14.02
C GLU A 41 3.10 17.53 14.35
N VAL A 42 3.43 16.27 14.65
CA VAL A 42 4.72 15.95 15.29
C VAL A 42 5.72 15.29 14.36
N LEU A 43 5.31 14.69 13.22
CA LEU A 43 6.26 13.98 12.37
C LEU A 43 5.92 14.07 10.87
N GLU A 44 6.44 15.10 10.17
CA GLU A 44 6.39 15.23 8.70
C GLU A 44 6.83 13.95 7.98
N GLU A 45 7.79 13.21 8.56
CA GLU A 45 8.31 11.94 8.03
C GLU A 45 7.32 10.76 8.03
N PHE A 46 6.15 10.88 8.69
CA PHE A 46 5.08 9.87 8.63
C PHE A 46 3.90 10.27 7.76
N GLN A 47 3.97 11.40 7.04
CA GLN A 47 2.98 11.76 6.02
C GLN A 47 3.04 10.83 4.79
N ASP A 48 4.09 10.02 4.68
CA ASP A 48 4.33 9.09 3.58
C ASP A 48 3.54 7.77 3.69
N TYR A 49 2.49 7.69 4.51
CA TYR A 49 1.69 6.47 4.65
C TYR A 49 0.22 6.67 4.25
N ALA A 50 -0.29 5.70 3.50
CA ALA A 50 -1.67 5.65 3.04
C ALA A 50 -2.34 4.34 3.45
N HIS A 51 -3.62 4.41 3.81
CA HIS A 51 -4.46 3.23 3.89
C HIS A 51 -4.96 2.86 2.50
N VAL A 52 -4.71 1.62 2.10
CA VAL A 52 -5.19 1.04 0.86
C VAL A 52 -6.18 -0.07 1.20
N ARG A 53 -7.41 0.03 0.68
CA ARG A 53 -8.37 -1.07 0.72
C ARG A 53 -8.05 -2.03 -0.41
N LEU A 54 -7.64 -3.25 -0.05
CA LEU A 54 -7.20 -4.25 -1.01
C LEU A 54 -8.40 -4.86 -1.75
N GLU A 55 -8.28 -4.95 -3.07
CA GLU A 55 -9.31 -5.48 -3.98
C GLU A 55 -8.83 -6.75 -4.68
N LYS A 56 -7.53 -6.84 -4.95
CA LYS A 56 -6.88 -8.04 -5.49
C LYS A 56 -5.58 -8.30 -4.74
N ALA A 57 -5.27 -9.56 -4.51
CA ALA A 57 -4.03 -9.97 -3.88
C ALA A 57 -3.55 -11.32 -4.46
N PRO A 58 -2.26 -11.64 -4.37
CA PRO A 58 -1.77 -13.00 -4.60
C PRO A 58 -2.47 -14.02 -3.68
N ALA A 59 -2.43 -15.30 -4.06
CA ALA A 59 -3.11 -16.38 -3.32
C ALA A 59 -2.75 -16.39 -1.82
N GLU A 60 -1.50 -16.10 -1.50
CA GLU A 60 -0.99 -16.05 -0.13
C GLU A 60 -1.53 -14.88 0.70
N ALA A 61 -2.08 -13.84 0.06
CA ALA A 61 -2.65 -12.64 0.66
C ALA A 61 -4.18 -12.51 0.48
N ASN A 62 -4.86 -13.54 -0.04
CA ASN A 62 -6.31 -13.49 -0.26
C ASN A 62 -7.12 -13.14 1.00
N GLU A 63 -6.64 -13.52 2.19
CA GLU A 63 -7.27 -13.18 3.48
C GLU A 63 -7.35 -11.67 3.77
N PHE A 64 -6.57 -10.86 3.06
CA PHE A 64 -6.52 -9.40 3.23
C PHE A 64 -7.44 -8.65 2.26
N ILE A 65 -8.05 -9.33 1.27
CA ILE A 65 -9.00 -8.70 0.35
C ILE A 65 -10.17 -8.13 1.15
N GLY A 66 -10.54 -6.89 0.82
CA GLY A 66 -11.58 -6.11 1.49
C GLY A 66 -11.10 -5.37 2.74
N ARG A 67 -9.92 -5.70 3.30
CA ARG A 67 -9.33 -5.00 4.45
C ARG A 67 -8.58 -3.75 4.00
N SER A 68 -8.51 -2.77 4.90
CA SER A 68 -7.68 -1.59 4.73
C SER A 68 -6.36 -1.76 5.47
N THR A 69 -5.26 -1.74 4.73
CA THR A 69 -3.89 -1.91 5.26
C THR A 69 -3.07 -0.66 4.98
N VAL A 70 -2.07 -0.41 5.83
CA VAL A 70 -1.18 0.74 5.74
C VAL A 70 0.03 0.42 4.87
N PHE A 71 0.34 1.29 3.92
CA PHE A 71 1.53 1.19 3.09
C PHE A 71 2.25 2.52 2.99
N ARG A 72 3.59 2.49 2.86
CA ARG A 72 4.34 3.67 2.47
C ARG A 72 4.04 4.01 1.02
N VAL A 73 3.82 5.29 0.74
CA VAL A 73 3.53 5.84 -0.59
C VAL A 73 4.62 5.49 -1.60
N GLU A 74 5.90 5.51 -1.17
CA GLU A 74 7.04 5.11 -2.02
C GLU A 74 6.90 3.68 -2.57
N ASN A 75 6.19 2.80 -1.87
CA ASN A 75 5.96 1.41 -2.25
C ASN A 75 4.66 1.23 -3.05
N LEU A 76 3.95 2.31 -3.37
CA LEU A 76 2.74 2.29 -4.18
C LEU A 76 3.05 2.78 -5.60
N GLU A 77 2.41 2.17 -6.57
CA GLU A 77 2.43 2.57 -7.97
C GLU A 77 0.99 2.80 -8.43
N LYS A 78 0.70 3.98 -8.97
CA LYS A 78 -0.63 4.30 -9.50
C LYS A 78 -0.87 3.50 -10.79
N ILE A 79 -2.07 2.94 -10.93
CA ILE A 79 -2.49 2.12 -12.08
C ILE A 79 -3.78 2.63 -12.71
#